data_AF-S4RNL4-F1
#
_entry.id   AF-S4RNL4-F1
#
_cell.length_a   1.000
_cell.length_b   1.000
_cell.length_c   1.000
_cell.angle_alpha   90.00
_cell.angle_beta   90.00
_cell.angle_gamma   90.00
#
_symmetry.space_group_name_H-M   'P 1'
#
loop_
_entity.id
_entity.type
_entity.pdbx_description
1 polymer ?
#
loop_
_entity_poly.entity_id
_entity_poly.type
_entity_poly.pdbx_seq_one_letter_code
_entity_poly.pdbx_strand_id
1 'polypeptide(L)'
;VVVLQLQVIQCMDVAEQALTALEMLSRRHSKAVLQAGGLAASLLYLEFFSISAHRNALAIAANCCQSVTTDDFHLVSDSLPLLSARLSHQDKKSVESACLCFTRLVDNFQHDEALLQQVAAHELLTNVQQLLVMSPPVLSSGMFIMVVRMLAVVCGHCPQLAARLMRQNIAETLSFLLCGTSDSSNQETIELVARSPQELYELTSLICELMPCLPRDGIFGVDAMLKKGGAHTPDASSWQWRDDRGAWHAYSHIDCRIIEAAHVSGEDEISLSTLGRVYTIDFNSMQQINEDTGTARPIQRKPNPLA
;
A
#
# COMPACT_ATOMS: atom_id res chain seq x y z
N VAL A 1 -7.81 21.69 38.07
CA VAL A 1 -9.16 21.67 38.69
C VAL A 1 -10.07 20.64 38.03
N VAL A 2 -10.28 20.67 36.71
CA VAL A 2 -11.11 19.68 35.99
C VAL A 2 -10.60 18.23 36.16
N VAL A 3 -9.29 18.00 36.04
CA VAL A 3 -8.67 16.67 36.25
C VAL A 3 -8.77 16.18 37.70
N LEU A 4 -8.72 17.10 38.67
CA LEU A 4 -8.88 16.78 40.10
C LEU A 4 -10.32 16.41 40.46
N GLN A 5 -11.30 16.99 39.77
CA GLN A 5 -12.73 16.65 39.95
C GLN A 5 -13.07 15.26 39.42
N LEU A 6 -12.32 14.75 38.41
CA LEU A 6 -12.47 13.37 37.90
C LEU A 6 -12.04 12.29 38.91
N GLN A 7 -11.20 12.60 39.90
CA GLN A 7 -10.72 11.64 40.90
C GLN A 7 -11.67 11.45 42.10
N VAL A 8 -12.70 12.29 42.24
CA VAL A 8 -13.62 12.25 43.39
C VAL A 8 -14.99 11.75 42.91
N ILE A 9 -15.26 10.46 43.13
CA ILE A 9 -16.43 9.68 42.70
C ILE A 9 -17.80 10.21 43.22
N GLN A 10 -17.86 11.37 43.89
CA GLN A 10 -19.09 11.87 44.53
C GLN A 10 -20.07 12.60 43.61
N CYS A 11 -19.68 12.97 42.38
CA CYS A 11 -20.59 13.62 41.42
C CYS A 11 -20.34 13.12 40.00
N MET A 12 -20.92 11.96 39.66
CA MET A 12 -20.87 11.38 38.31
C MET A 12 -21.32 12.40 37.25
N ASP A 13 -22.38 13.16 37.53
CA ASP A 13 -22.87 14.23 36.64
C ASP A 13 -21.83 15.33 36.38
N VAL A 14 -21.06 15.72 37.40
CA VAL A 14 -20.01 16.74 37.29
C VAL A 14 -18.84 16.20 36.47
N ALA A 15 -18.48 14.93 36.65
CA ALA A 15 -17.46 14.28 35.84
C ALA A 15 -17.88 14.16 34.36
N GLU A 16 -19.13 13.83 34.06
CA GLU A 16 -19.63 13.78 32.67
C GLU A 16 -19.65 15.17 32.01
N GLN A 17 -20.03 16.22 32.76
CA GLN A 17 -19.95 17.60 32.27
C GLN A 17 -18.50 18.04 32.04
N ALA A 18 -17.60 17.67 32.95
CA ALA A 18 -16.16 17.91 32.80
C ALA A 18 -15.59 17.21 31.56
N LEU A 19 -16.00 15.96 31.27
CA LEU A 19 -15.62 15.25 30.05
C LEU A 19 -16.14 15.97 28.80
N THR A 20 -17.37 16.46 28.81
CA THR A 20 -17.93 17.20 27.67
C THR A 20 -17.13 18.47 27.37
N ALA A 21 -16.77 19.23 28.42
CA ALA A 21 -15.92 20.41 28.26
C ALA A 21 -14.48 20.05 27.82
N LEU A 22 -13.92 18.99 28.38
CA LEU A 22 -12.58 18.51 28.04
C LEU A 22 -12.51 18.01 26.59
N GLU A 23 -13.56 17.36 26.10
CA GLU A 23 -13.70 16.92 24.70
C GLU A 23 -13.59 18.12 23.75
N MET A 24 -14.33 19.20 24.03
CA MET A 24 -14.24 20.43 23.24
C MET A 24 -12.85 21.05 23.25
N LEU A 25 -12.17 21.08 24.40
CA LEU A 25 -10.82 21.62 24.54
C LEU A 25 -9.78 20.75 23.84
N SER A 26 -9.91 19.43 23.94
CA SER A 26 -8.97 18.46 23.36
C SER A 26 -8.82 18.59 21.84
N ARG A 27 -9.86 19.06 21.14
CA ARG A 27 -9.83 19.30 19.69
C ARG A 27 -8.79 20.35 19.25
N ARG A 28 -8.46 21.30 20.12
CA ARG A 28 -7.52 22.40 19.81
C ARG A 28 -6.24 22.35 20.63
N HIS A 29 -6.30 21.75 21.82
CA HIS A 29 -5.21 21.74 22.79
C HIS A 29 -4.85 20.31 23.23
N SER A 30 -4.85 19.36 22.30
CA SER A 30 -4.57 17.93 22.53
C SER A 30 -3.30 17.69 23.36
N LYS A 31 -2.18 18.35 23.00
CA LYS A 31 -0.90 18.19 23.70
C LYS A 31 -0.96 18.66 25.17
N ALA A 32 -1.58 19.79 25.43
CA ALA A 32 -1.72 20.30 26.80
C ALA A 32 -2.62 19.41 27.66
N VAL A 33 -3.69 18.85 27.06
CA VAL A 33 -4.58 17.90 27.73
C VAL A 33 -3.83 16.59 28.06
N LEU A 34 -3.03 16.08 27.12
CA LEU A 34 -2.22 14.88 27.32
C LEU A 34 -1.22 15.08 28.48
N GLN A 35 -0.46 16.18 28.46
CA GLN A 35 0.54 16.50 29.49
C GLN A 35 -0.09 16.73 30.88
N ALA A 36 -1.35 17.16 30.93
CA ALA A 36 -2.11 17.27 32.17
C ALA A 36 -2.67 15.92 32.68
N GLY A 37 -2.36 14.79 32.02
CA GLY A 37 -2.87 13.46 32.35
C GLY A 37 -4.34 13.26 31.94
N GLY A 38 -4.87 14.07 31.03
CA GLY A 38 -6.28 14.06 30.64
C GLY A 38 -6.72 12.74 29.99
N LEU A 39 -5.83 12.07 29.25
CA LEU A 39 -6.09 10.76 28.65
C LEU A 39 -6.38 9.71 29.73
N ALA A 40 -5.41 9.43 30.61
CA ALA A 40 -5.57 8.43 31.66
C ALA A 40 -6.76 8.75 32.59
N ALA A 41 -6.95 10.02 32.96
CA ALA A 41 -8.07 10.45 33.79
C ALA A 41 -9.44 10.23 33.12
N SER A 42 -9.54 10.42 31.79
CA SER A 42 -10.78 10.18 31.05
C SER A 42 -11.15 8.70 30.95
N LEU A 43 -10.16 7.80 31.00
CA LEU A 43 -10.36 6.36 30.83
C LEU A 43 -10.53 5.59 32.17
N LEU A 44 -10.00 6.13 33.28
CA LEU A 44 -9.95 5.46 34.59
C LEU A 44 -11.31 5.00 35.13
N TYR A 45 -12.37 5.77 34.90
CA TYR A 45 -13.72 5.47 35.39
C TYR A 45 -14.73 5.17 34.29
N LEU A 46 -14.24 4.78 33.11
CA LEU A 46 -15.10 4.48 31.96
C LEU A 46 -16.25 3.55 32.34
N GLU A 47 -16.02 2.46 33.08
CA GLU A 47 -17.08 1.48 33.38
C GLU A 47 -18.27 2.03 34.17
N PHE A 48 -18.10 3.15 34.87
CA PHE A 48 -19.15 3.77 35.67
C PHE A 48 -19.92 4.84 34.92
N PHE A 49 -19.43 5.32 33.77
CA PHE A 49 -20.04 6.42 33.03
C PHE A 49 -21.21 5.99 32.13
N SER A 50 -22.06 6.97 31.78
CA SER A 50 -23.05 6.79 30.72
C SER A 50 -22.39 6.53 29.36
N ILE A 51 -23.15 5.93 28.42
CA ILE A 51 -22.69 5.72 27.04
C ILE A 51 -22.28 7.05 26.37
N SER A 52 -22.92 8.17 26.74
CA SER A 52 -22.55 9.48 26.19
C SER A 52 -21.16 9.93 26.67
N ALA A 53 -20.85 9.69 27.94
CA ALA A 53 -19.57 10.00 28.53
C ALA A 53 -18.47 9.03 28.07
N HIS A 54 -18.78 7.76 27.79
CA HIS A 54 -17.84 6.85 27.10
C HIS A 54 -17.38 7.40 25.77
N ARG A 55 -18.33 7.85 24.93
CA ARG A 55 -18.03 8.42 23.62
C ARG A 55 -17.16 9.68 23.73
N ASN A 56 -17.47 10.56 24.69
CA ASN A 56 -16.66 11.75 24.95
C ASN A 56 -15.25 11.41 25.44
N ALA A 57 -15.12 10.47 26.38
CA ALA A 57 -13.82 10.01 26.88
C ALA A 57 -12.95 9.41 25.78
N LEU A 58 -13.52 8.55 24.93
CA LEU A 58 -12.80 7.96 23.80
C LEU A 58 -12.48 8.99 22.70
N ALA A 59 -13.33 10.00 22.49
CA ALA A 59 -13.03 11.11 21.60
C ALA A 59 -11.87 11.98 22.12
N ILE A 60 -11.84 12.26 23.44
CA ILE A 60 -10.70 12.92 24.09
C ILE A 60 -9.44 12.09 23.87
N ALA A 61 -9.52 10.77 24.08
CA ALA A 61 -8.39 9.88 23.88
C ALA A 61 -7.86 9.97 22.45
N ALA A 62 -8.73 9.90 21.45
CA ALA A 62 -8.35 9.99 20.04
C ALA A 62 -7.68 11.34 19.73
N ASN A 63 -8.22 12.44 20.26
CA ASN A 63 -7.66 13.78 20.09
C ASN A 63 -6.28 13.91 20.74
N CYS A 64 -6.09 13.36 21.94
CA CYS A 64 -4.79 13.33 22.60
C CYS A 64 -3.76 12.52 21.78
N CYS A 65 -4.18 11.41 21.18
CA CYS A 65 -3.34 10.56 20.34
C CYS A 65 -2.88 11.23 19.03
N GLN A 66 -3.45 12.38 18.63
CA GLN A 66 -3.16 13.00 17.33
C GLN A 66 -1.74 13.56 17.20
N SER A 67 -1.14 14.05 18.28
CA SER A 67 0.16 14.75 18.24
C SER A 67 1.11 14.27 19.34
N VAL A 68 1.09 12.96 19.61
CA VAL A 68 1.96 12.33 20.61
C VAL A 68 3.36 12.18 20.03
N THR A 69 4.36 12.61 20.78
CA THR A 69 5.77 12.38 20.47
C THR A 69 6.29 11.16 21.23
N THR A 70 7.44 10.63 20.84
CA THR A 70 8.10 9.49 21.51
C THR A 70 8.31 9.73 23.01
N ASP A 71 8.66 10.96 23.40
CA ASP A 71 8.86 11.35 24.80
C ASP A 71 7.57 11.29 25.64
N ASP A 72 6.43 11.59 25.01
CA ASP A 72 5.12 11.64 25.66
C ASP A 72 4.44 10.24 25.70
N PHE A 73 5.06 9.20 25.14
CA PHE A 73 4.46 7.86 24.99
C PHE A 73 4.09 7.20 26.34
N HIS A 74 4.89 7.45 27.38
CA HIS A 74 4.64 6.95 28.73
C HIS A 74 3.29 7.42 29.31
N LEU A 75 2.72 8.52 28.81
CA LEU A 75 1.40 9.01 29.21
C LEU A 75 0.25 8.22 28.56
N VAL A 76 0.55 7.47 27.49
CA VAL A 76 -0.41 6.69 26.71
C VAL A 76 -0.31 5.20 27.01
N SER A 77 0.90 4.68 27.31
CA SER A 77 1.17 3.25 27.50
C SER A 77 0.19 2.55 28.43
N ASP A 78 -0.08 3.16 29.58
CA ASP A 78 -0.93 2.57 30.63
C ASP A 78 -2.41 2.51 30.22
N SER A 79 -2.80 3.31 29.22
CA SER A 79 -4.15 3.38 28.69
C SER A 79 -4.41 2.41 27.53
N LEU A 80 -3.36 1.85 26.91
CA LEU A 80 -3.49 0.95 25.76
C LEU A 80 -4.35 -0.31 26.04
N PRO A 81 -4.22 -1.00 27.20
CA PRO A 81 -5.06 -2.15 27.51
C PRO A 81 -6.54 -1.78 27.61
N LEU A 82 -6.84 -0.62 28.20
CA LEU A 82 -8.20 -0.10 28.32
C LEU A 82 -8.81 0.23 26.95
N LEU A 83 -8.01 0.84 26.06
CA LEU A 83 -8.45 1.13 24.69
C LEU A 83 -8.68 -0.14 23.88
N SER A 84 -7.79 -1.13 23.99
CA SER A 84 -7.93 -2.42 23.28
C SER A 84 -9.17 -3.18 23.74
N ALA A 85 -9.44 -3.21 25.05
CA ALA A 85 -10.65 -3.83 25.59
C ALA A 85 -11.94 -3.21 25.03
N ARG A 86 -11.94 -1.92 24.67
CA ARG A 86 -13.11 -1.23 24.09
C ARG A 86 -13.41 -1.60 22.64
N LEU A 87 -12.46 -2.22 21.93
CA LEU A 87 -12.69 -2.69 20.56
C LEU A 87 -13.70 -3.85 20.49
N SER A 88 -13.86 -4.63 21.56
CA SER A 88 -14.80 -5.75 21.61
C SER A 88 -16.23 -5.36 22.03
N HIS A 89 -16.49 -4.07 22.31
CA HIS A 89 -17.81 -3.60 22.75
C HIS A 89 -18.77 -3.33 21.57
N GLN A 90 -20.07 -3.29 21.86
CA GLN A 90 -21.12 -3.15 20.85
C GLN A 90 -21.39 -1.70 20.36
N ASP A 91 -20.93 -0.67 21.09
CA ASP A 91 -21.22 0.71 20.69
C ASP A 91 -20.34 1.18 19.53
N LYS A 92 -20.94 1.23 18.33
CA LYS A 92 -20.27 1.65 17.08
C LYS A 92 -19.39 2.89 17.23
N LYS A 93 -19.90 3.98 17.83
CA LYS A 93 -19.16 5.25 17.92
C LYS A 93 -17.95 5.14 18.86
N SER A 94 -18.09 4.39 19.93
CA SER A 94 -16.99 4.11 20.87
C SER A 94 -15.90 3.27 20.21
N VAL A 95 -16.28 2.20 19.49
CA VAL A 95 -15.34 1.37 18.74
C VAL A 95 -14.60 2.20 17.69
N GLU A 96 -15.31 3.00 16.90
CA GLU A 96 -14.67 3.88 15.91
C GLU A 96 -13.70 4.88 16.57
N SER A 97 -14.06 5.47 17.71
CA SER A 97 -13.14 6.38 18.42
C SER A 97 -11.89 5.66 18.94
N ALA A 98 -12.03 4.43 19.43
CA ALA A 98 -10.90 3.59 19.83
C ALA A 98 -10.00 3.23 18.64
N CYS A 99 -10.57 2.81 17.50
CA CYS A 99 -9.82 2.57 16.27
C CYS A 99 -9.06 3.82 15.79
N LEU A 100 -9.68 5.01 15.92
CA LEU A 100 -9.04 6.28 15.59
C LEU A 100 -7.84 6.57 16.49
N CYS A 101 -7.92 6.23 17.78
CA CYS A 101 -6.79 6.35 18.71
C CYS A 101 -5.60 5.54 18.21
N PHE A 102 -5.82 4.25 17.92
CA PHE A 102 -4.75 3.36 17.47
C PHE A 102 -4.16 3.77 16.12
N THR A 103 -5.01 4.18 15.17
CA THR A 103 -4.55 4.66 13.86
C THR A 103 -3.61 5.85 14.02
N ARG A 104 -3.99 6.84 14.84
CA ARG A 104 -3.15 8.02 15.10
C ARG A 104 -1.85 7.69 15.82
N LEU A 105 -1.87 6.73 16.75
CA LEU A 105 -0.65 6.28 17.44
C LEU A 105 0.30 5.59 16.46
N VAL A 106 -0.20 4.69 15.63
CA VAL A 106 0.60 4.00 14.59
C VAL A 106 1.20 5.01 13.61
N ASP A 107 0.43 5.99 13.15
CA ASP A 107 0.92 7.04 12.24
C ASP A 107 2.06 7.87 12.87
N ASN A 108 1.97 8.18 14.18
CA ASN A 108 3.00 8.92 14.91
C ASN A 108 4.29 8.10 15.14
N PHE A 109 4.18 6.78 15.29
CA PHE A 109 5.31 5.89 15.62
C PHE A 109 5.78 5.02 14.45
N GLN A 110 5.36 5.30 13.21
CA GLN A 110 5.71 4.49 12.03
C GLN A 110 7.23 4.23 11.86
N HIS A 111 8.10 5.10 12.39
CA HIS A 111 9.56 4.97 12.29
C HIS A 111 10.21 4.26 13.51
N ASP A 112 9.45 3.91 14.55
CA ASP A 112 9.97 3.28 15.77
C ASP A 112 9.33 1.91 16.00
N GLU A 113 10.05 0.86 15.64
CA GLU A 113 9.57 -0.53 15.75
C GLU A 113 9.22 -0.92 17.19
N ALA A 114 9.99 -0.46 18.19
CA ALA A 114 9.80 -0.86 19.57
C ALA A 114 8.50 -0.26 20.14
N LEU A 115 8.22 1.00 19.80
CA LEU A 115 6.96 1.65 20.19
C LEU A 115 5.76 1.05 19.44
N LEU A 116 5.90 0.72 18.15
CA LEU A 116 4.83 0.02 17.41
C LEU A 116 4.49 -1.34 18.04
N GLN A 117 5.48 -2.10 18.50
CA GLN A 117 5.26 -3.35 19.22
C GLN A 117 4.50 -3.15 20.53
N GLN A 118 4.78 -2.07 21.26
CA GLN A 118 4.06 -1.74 22.49
C GLN A 118 2.63 -1.28 22.18
N VAL A 119 2.41 -0.48 21.14
CA VAL A 119 1.06 -0.06 20.70
C VAL A 119 0.22 -1.25 20.26
N ALA A 120 0.81 -2.17 19.50
CA ALA A 120 0.16 -3.40 19.03
C ALA A 120 0.12 -4.51 20.08
N ALA A 121 0.58 -4.25 21.31
CA ALA A 121 0.42 -5.16 22.42
C ALA A 121 -1.06 -5.28 22.84
N HIS A 122 -1.34 -6.14 23.81
CA HIS A 122 -2.69 -6.30 24.40
C HIS A 122 -3.78 -6.67 23.38
N GLU A 123 -3.48 -7.64 22.51
CA GLU A 123 -4.47 -8.26 21.60
C GLU A 123 -5.07 -7.32 20.55
N LEU A 124 -4.46 -6.16 20.29
CA LEU A 124 -4.93 -5.21 19.27
C LEU A 124 -5.20 -5.88 17.92
N LEU A 125 -4.22 -6.65 17.42
CA LEU A 125 -4.32 -7.33 16.11
C LEU A 125 -5.52 -8.29 16.05
N THR A 126 -5.74 -9.06 17.12
CA THR A 126 -6.86 -10.00 17.21
C THR A 126 -8.19 -9.27 17.26
N ASN A 127 -8.30 -8.22 18.09
CA ASN A 127 -9.52 -7.43 18.20
C ASN A 127 -9.88 -6.74 16.88
N VAL A 128 -8.88 -6.19 16.18
CA VAL A 128 -9.07 -5.57 14.87
C VAL A 128 -9.51 -6.60 13.83
N GLN A 129 -8.89 -7.79 13.78
CA GLN A 129 -9.32 -8.85 12.86
C GLN A 129 -10.79 -9.25 13.09
N GLN A 130 -11.19 -9.44 14.34
CA GLN A 130 -12.59 -9.75 14.67
C GLN A 130 -13.53 -8.63 14.21
N LEU A 131 -13.17 -7.37 14.44
CA LEU A 131 -13.95 -6.21 14.01
C LEU A 131 -14.14 -6.14 12.48
N LEU A 132 -13.14 -6.55 11.69
CA LEU A 132 -13.24 -6.55 10.23
C LEU A 132 -14.21 -7.61 9.70
N VAL A 133 -14.33 -8.75 10.40
CA VAL A 133 -15.15 -9.90 9.97
C VAL A 133 -16.59 -9.83 10.51
N MET A 134 -16.87 -8.96 11.49
CA MET A 134 -18.20 -8.82 12.06
C MET A 134 -19.27 -8.48 11.01
N SER A 135 -20.36 -9.26 11.02
CA SER A 135 -21.56 -9.04 10.22
C SER A 135 -22.79 -8.93 11.14
N PRO A 136 -23.54 -7.81 11.12
CA PRO A 136 -23.38 -6.63 10.27
C PRO A 136 -22.13 -5.80 10.59
N PRO A 137 -21.58 -5.04 9.62
CA PRO A 137 -20.36 -4.27 9.82
C PRO A 137 -20.56 -3.13 10.83
N VAL A 138 -19.73 -3.13 11.87
CA VAL A 138 -19.74 -2.09 12.90
C VAL A 138 -19.07 -0.82 12.39
N LEU A 139 -17.98 -0.96 11.63
CA LEU A 139 -17.18 0.15 11.12
C LEU A 139 -17.86 0.85 9.95
N SER A 140 -17.80 2.18 9.92
CA SER A 140 -18.05 2.95 8.69
C SER A 140 -16.96 2.69 7.65
N SER A 141 -17.28 2.90 6.37
CA SER A 141 -16.33 2.72 5.26
C SER A 141 -15.02 3.52 5.45
N GLY A 142 -15.13 4.77 5.91
CA GLY A 142 -13.94 5.59 6.22
C GLY A 142 -13.08 5.01 7.34
N MET A 143 -13.70 4.49 8.41
CA MET A 143 -12.95 3.85 9.49
C MET A 143 -12.34 2.52 9.05
N PHE A 144 -13.06 1.73 8.24
CA PHE A 144 -12.52 0.50 7.67
C PHE A 144 -11.23 0.76 6.90
N ILE A 145 -11.23 1.77 6.01
CA ILE A 145 -10.04 2.20 5.25
C ILE A 145 -8.90 2.55 6.20
N MET A 146 -9.16 3.35 7.24
CA MET A 146 -8.14 3.74 8.22
C MET A 146 -7.55 2.56 8.98
N VAL A 147 -8.39 1.61 9.40
CA VAL A 147 -7.96 0.42 10.15
C VAL A 147 -7.15 -0.53 9.27
N VAL A 148 -7.55 -0.75 8.02
CA VAL A 148 -6.78 -1.59 7.08
C VAL A 148 -5.44 -0.93 6.76
N ARG A 149 -5.43 0.40 6.54
CA ARG A 149 -4.20 1.17 6.35
C ARG A 149 -3.28 1.08 7.57
N MET A 150 -3.83 1.19 8.78
CA MET A 150 -3.09 1.02 10.02
C MET A 150 -2.42 -0.36 10.09
N LEU A 151 -3.14 -1.43 9.73
CA LEU A 151 -2.54 -2.78 9.66
C LEU A 151 -1.42 -2.84 8.62
N ALA A 152 -1.58 -2.22 7.44
CA ALA A 152 -0.56 -2.20 6.41
C ALA A 152 0.71 -1.48 6.89
N VAL A 153 0.57 -0.30 7.52
CA VAL A 153 1.68 0.46 8.09
C VAL A 153 2.39 -0.34 9.18
N VAL A 154 1.65 -1.00 10.07
CA VAL A 154 2.24 -1.86 11.12
C VAL A 154 3.02 -3.03 10.51
N CYS A 155 2.48 -3.68 9.47
CA CYS A 155 3.14 -4.82 8.83
C CYS A 155 4.40 -4.40 8.06
N GLY A 156 4.36 -3.27 7.34
CA GLY A 156 5.49 -2.79 6.55
C GLY A 156 6.67 -2.29 7.39
N HIS A 157 6.39 -1.68 8.56
CA HIS A 157 7.45 -1.15 9.44
C HIS A 157 7.88 -2.13 10.53
N CYS A 158 7.08 -3.17 10.86
CA CYS A 158 7.44 -4.14 11.88
C CYS A 158 7.22 -5.60 11.41
N PRO A 159 8.28 -6.30 10.94
CA PRO A 159 8.16 -7.66 10.41
C PRO A 159 7.72 -8.68 11.46
N GLN A 160 8.00 -8.42 12.76
CA GLN A 160 7.55 -9.29 13.85
C GLN A 160 6.02 -9.26 14.01
N LEU A 161 5.41 -8.08 13.87
CA LEU A 161 3.96 -7.93 13.93
C LEU A 161 3.29 -8.51 12.69
N ALA A 162 3.89 -8.33 11.51
CA ALA A 162 3.45 -9.01 10.28
C ALA A 162 3.45 -10.54 10.45
N ALA A 163 4.55 -11.11 10.98
CA ALA A 163 4.64 -12.53 11.25
C ALA A 163 3.59 -13.01 12.27
N ARG A 164 3.29 -12.20 13.30
CA ARG A 164 2.23 -12.50 14.26
C ARG A 164 0.85 -12.49 13.59
N LEU A 165 0.58 -11.50 12.75
CA LEU A 165 -0.69 -11.39 12.01
C LEU A 165 -0.89 -12.56 11.03
N MET A 166 0.19 -12.99 10.37
CA MET A 166 0.20 -14.19 9.51
C MET A 166 -0.12 -15.47 10.30
N ARG A 167 0.45 -15.65 11.50
CA ARG A 167 0.11 -16.78 12.38
C ARG A 167 -1.33 -16.74 12.89
N GLN A 168 -1.97 -15.58 12.89
CA GLN A 168 -3.38 -15.40 13.24
C GLN A 168 -4.33 -15.60 12.04
N ASN A 169 -3.83 -16.18 10.94
CA ASN A 169 -4.63 -16.54 9.78
C ASN A 169 -5.34 -15.35 9.12
N ILE A 170 -4.65 -14.21 9.03
CA ILE A 170 -5.13 -13.02 8.32
C ILE A 170 -5.50 -13.30 6.86
N ALA A 171 -4.91 -14.32 6.24
CA ALA A 171 -5.23 -14.75 4.88
C ALA A 171 -6.72 -15.13 4.73
N GLU A 172 -7.27 -15.89 5.69
CA GLU A 172 -8.70 -16.23 5.69
C GLU A 172 -9.58 -14.98 5.89
N THR A 173 -9.15 -14.06 6.77
CA THR A 173 -9.85 -12.78 6.97
C THR A 173 -9.88 -11.96 5.69
N LEU A 174 -8.75 -11.82 4.98
CA LEU A 174 -8.66 -11.10 3.71
C LEU A 174 -9.47 -11.79 2.60
N SER A 175 -9.42 -13.12 2.54
CA SER A 175 -10.25 -13.90 1.62
C SER A 175 -11.74 -13.71 1.89
N PHE A 176 -12.16 -13.71 3.16
CA PHE A 176 -13.54 -13.42 3.54
C PHE A 176 -13.94 -11.98 3.17
N LEU A 177 -13.04 -11.01 3.37
CA LEU A 177 -13.32 -9.62 3.02
C LEU A 177 -13.48 -9.43 1.51
N LEU A 178 -12.68 -10.13 0.69
CA LEU A 178 -12.69 -10.00 -0.76
C LEU A 178 -13.76 -10.86 -1.45
N CYS A 179 -13.98 -12.08 -0.97
CA CYS A 179 -14.80 -13.10 -1.64
C CYS A 179 -16.05 -13.52 -0.83
N GLY A 180 -16.22 -13.01 0.39
CA GLY A 180 -17.34 -13.36 1.26
C GLY A 180 -17.25 -14.79 1.80
N THR A 181 -18.39 -15.36 2.19
CA THR A 181 -18.47 -16.78 2.56
C THR A 181 -18.41 -17.62 1.29
N SER A 182 -17.28 -18.29 1.06
CA SER A 182 -17.16 -19.28 -0.01
C SER A 182 -18.02 -20.49 0.32
N ASP A 183 -19.23 -20.58 -0.24
CA ASP A 183 -20.01 -21.81 -0.24
C ASP A 183 -19.23 -22.84 -1.07
N SER A 184 -18.69 -23.85 -0.38
CA SER A 184 -17.85 -24.93 -0.93
C SER A 184 -18.56 -25.85 -1.93
N SER A 185 -19.72 -25.47 -2.44
CA SER A 185 -20.54 -26.25 -3.38
C SER A 185 -20.35 -25.85 -4.86
N ASN A 186 -19.85 -24.64 -5.18
CA ASN A 186 -19.66 -24.18 -6.56
C ASN A 186 -18.23 -23.65 -6.79
N GLN A 187 -17.30 -24.54 -7.14
CA GLN A 187 -15.86 -24.24 -7.29
C GLN A 187 -15.46 -23.40 -8.51
N GLU A 188 -16.38 -22.93 -9.36
CA GLU A 188 -16.02 -22.30 -10.64
C GLU A 188 -16.18 -20.77 -10.71
N THR A 189 -16.86 -20.13 -9.75
CA THR A 189 -17.07 -18.67 -9.77
C THR A 189 -16.81 -18.06 -8.40
N ILE A 190 -15.66 -17.42 -8.23
CA ILE A 190 -15.38 -16.55 -7.08
C ILE A 190 -16.16 -15.26 -7.28
N GLU A 191 -17.25 -15.08 -6.54
CA GLU A 191 -18.02 -13.84 -6.55
C GLU A 191 -17.40 -12.86 -5.54
N LEU A 192 -16.86 -11.75 -6.05
CA LEU A 192 -16.21 -10.74 -5.21
C LEU A 192 -17.26 -9.89 -4.48
N VAL A 193 -17.00 -9.60 -3.21
CA VAL A 193 -17.80 -8.67 -2.42
C VAL A 193 -17.67 -7.28 -3.02
N ALA A 194 -18.80 -6.64 -3.33
CA ALA A 194 -18.83 -5.27 -3.81
C ALA A 194 -18.26 -4.31 -2.74
N ARG A 195 -17.14 -3.66 -3.05
CA ARG A 195 -16.45 -2.70 -2.18
C ARG A 195 -16.07 -1.45 -2.95
N SER A 196 -15.83 -0.35 -2.23
CA SER A 196 -15.34 0.88 -2.85
C SER A 196 -13.90 0.71 -3.37
N PRO A 197 -13.49 1.46 -4.41
CA PRO A 197 -12.12 1.40 -4.92
C PRO A 197 -11.05 1.68 -3.84
N GLN A 198 -11.33 2.56 -2.89
CA GLN A 198 -10.41 2.88 -1.80
C GLN A 198 -10.25 1.71 -0.82
N GLU A 199 -11.34 1.02 -0.46
CA GLU A 199 -11.27 -0.16 0.41
C GLU A 199 -10.46 -1.28 -0.24
N LEU A 200 -10.66 -1.49 -1.54
CA LEU A 200 -9.88 -2.48 -2.30
C LEU A 200 -8.40 -2.10 -2.34
N TYR A 201 -8.08 -0.82 -2.57
CA TYR A 201 -6.70 -0.34 -2.57
C TYR A 201 -5.98 -0.63 -1.23
N GLU A 202 -6.59 -0.31 -0.09
CA GLU A 202 -5.97 -0.58 1.22
C GLU A 202 -5.84 -2.09 1.48
N LEU A 203 -6.85 -2.90 1.09
CA LEU A 203 -6.77 -4.36 1.22
C LEU A 203 -5.62 -4.94 0.39
N THR A 204 -5.47 -4.48 -0.86
CA THR A 204 -4.35 -4.90 -1.71
C THR A 204 -3.01 -4.42 -1.17
N SER A 205 -2.97 -3.22 -0.57
CA SER A 205 -1.75 -2.69 0.05
C SER A 205 -1.33 -3.54 1.25
N LEU A 206 -2.27 -3.91 2.12
CA LEU A 206 -2.02 -4.84 3.22
C LEU A 206 -1.53 -6.21 2.72
N ILE A 207 -2.12 -6.74 1.64
CA ILE A 207 -1.65 -7.99 1.02
C ILE A 207 -0.21 -7.86 0.53
N CYS A 208 0.14 -6.76 -0.14
CA CYS A 208 1.50 -6.49 -0.60
C CYS A 208 2.51 -6.44 0.56
N GLU A 209 2.17 -5.79 1.69
CA GLU A 209 3.05 -5.70 2.87
C GLU A 209 3.20 -7.03 3.62
N LEU A 210 2.23 -7.94 3.51
CA LEU A 210 2.29 -9.28 4.11
C LEU A 210 3.09 -10.27 3.26
N MET A 211 3.23 -10.02 1.97
CA MET A 211 3.97 -10.89 1.06
C MET A 211 5.46 -10.52 1.05
N PRO A 212 6.36 -11.51 0.91
CA PRO A 212 7.77 -11.21 0.71
C PRO A 212 7.95 -10.41 -0.57
N CYS A 213 8.89 -9.46 -0.57
CA CYS A 213 9.26 -8.76 -1.80
C CYS A 213 9.64 -9.79 -2.87
N LEU A 214 9.13 -9.59 -4.08
CA LEU A 214 9.49 -10.44 -5.20
C LEU A 214 11.02 -10.38 -5.42
N PRO A 215 11.67 -11.51 -5.73
CA PRO A 215 13.06 -11.52 -6.15
C PRO A 215 13.29 -10.55 -7.30
N ARG A 216 14.46 -9.91 -7.37
CA ARG A 216 14.76 -8.94 -8.45
C ARG A 216 15.39 -9.60 -9.69
N ASP A 217 15.53 -10.91 -9.65
CA ASP A 217 16.20 -11.75 -10.62
C ASP A 217 15.21 -12.64 -11.40
N GLY A 218 15.63 -13.08 -12.59
CA GLY A 218 14.84 -13.93 -13.47
C GLY A 218 13.53 -13.27 -13.92
N ILE A 219 12.43 -14.03 -13.85
CA ILE A 219 11.09 -13.61 -14.32
C ILE A 219 10.50 -12.42 -13.55
N PHE A 220 11.04 -12.10 -12.36
CA PHE A 220 10.55 -11.01 -11.51
C PHE A 220 11.37 -9.71 -11.67
N GLY A 221 12.46 -9.73 -12.43
CA GLY A 221 13.25 -8.56 -12.82
C GLY A 221 12.59 -7.71 -13.91
N VAL A 222 11.28 -7.52 -13.87
CA VAL A 222 10.47 -6.85 -14.90
C VAL A 222 10.84 -5.38 -15.09
N ASP A 223 11.48 -4.73 -14.11
CA ASP A 223 12.01 -3.36 -14.25
C ASP A 223 13.04 -3.23 -15.37
N ALA A 224 13.82 -4.29 -15.62
CA ALA A 224 14.75 -4.34 -16.75
C ALA A 224 13.99 -4.46 -18.09
N MET A 225 12.83 -5.13 -18.08
CA MET A 225 11.99 -5.35 -19.26
C MET A 225 11.06 -4.16 -19.57
N LEU A 226 10.70 -3.37 -18.55
CA LEU A 226 9.85 -2.19 -18.65
C LEU A 226 10.62 -0.90 -18.98
N LYS A 227 11.97 -0.94 -18.93
CA LYS A 227 12.80 0.11 -19.55
C LYS A 227 12.51 0.11 -21.06
N LYS A 228 11.70 1.07 -21.48
CA LYS A 228 11.40 1.39 -22.88
C LYS A 228 12.73 1.59 -23.63
N GLY A 229 13.17 0.55 -24.34
CA GLY A 229 14.45 0.49 -25.06
C GLY A 229 15.35 -0.72 -24.77
N GLY A 230 14.92 -1.70 -23.95
CA GLY A 230 15.77 -2.82 -23.56
C GLY A 230 15.12 -4.20 -23.58
N ALA A 231 14.28 -4.51 -24.58
CA ALA A 231 14.01 -5.91 -24.89
C ALA A 231 15.24 -6.47 -25.62
N HIS A 232 16.22 -6.98 -24.86
CA HIS A 232 17.11 -8.01 -25.38
C HIS A 232 16.27 -9.26 -25.60
N THR A 233 15.60 -9.33 -26.74
CA THR A 233 15.60 -10.61 -27.45
C THR A 233 17.03 -10.76 -27.99
N PRO A 234 17.70 -11.91 -27.81
CA PRO A 234 18.91 -12.21 -28.53
C PRO A 234 18.54 -12.56 -29.97
N ASP A 235 17.91 -11.63 -30.69
CA ASP A 235 17.62 -11.82 -32.10
C ASP A 235 18.79 -11.26 -32.92
N ALA A 236 19.60 -12.21 -33.38
CA ALA A 236 20.18 -12.29 -34.71
C ALA A 236 20.43 -10.95 -35.42
N SER A 237 21.70 -10.54 -35.40
CA SER A 237 22.35 -9.69 -36.41
C SER A 237 21.89 -8.24 -36.53
N SER A 238 22.84 -7.32 -36.30
CA SER A 238 22.64 -5.89 -36.56
C SER A 238 22.95 -5.57 -38.02
N TRP A 239 22.03 -4.88 -38.71
CA TRP A 239 22.26 -4.36 -40.06
C TRP A 239 22.73 -2.91 -40.02
N GLN A 240 23.68 -2.56 -40.89
CA GLN A 240 24.29 -1.23 -40.97
C GLN A 240 24.42 -0.79 -42.42
N TRP A 241 24.38 0.52 -42.68
CA TRP A 241 24.64 1.13 -43.99
C TRP A 241 25.82 2.10 -43.91
N ARG A 242 26.54 2.26 -45.02
CA ARG A 242 27.69 3.15 -45.09
C ARG A 242 27.33 4.48 -45.72
N ASP A 243 27.70 5.58 -45.08
CA ASP A 243 27.56 6.91 -45.65
C ASP A 243 28.69 7.25 -46.63
N ASP A 244 28.55 8.38 -47.32
CA ASP A 244 29.49 8.86 -48.34
C ASP A 244 30.84 9.29 -47.73
N ARG A 245 30.90 9.46 -46.40
CA ARG A 245 32.12 9.73 -45.62
C ARG A 245 32.80 8.43 -45.16
N GLY A 246 32.21 7.29 -45.48
CA GLY A 246 32.72 5.96 -45.17
C GLY A 246 32.38 5.44 -43.78
N ALA A 247 31.56 6.15 -42.99
CA ALA A 247 31.13 5.74 -41.67
C ALA A 247 29.91 4.80 -41.74
N TRP A 248 29.87 3.83 -40.83
CA TRP A 248 28.77 2.86 -40.73
C TRP A 248 27.73 3.35 -39.73
N HIS A 249 26.47 3.38 -40.16
CA HIS A 249 25.30 3.75 -39.36
C HIS A 249 24.39 2.54 -39.21
N ALA A 250 23.96 2.26 -37.99
CA ALA A 250 23.03 1.17 -37.74
C ALA A 250 21.61 1.55 -38.17
N TYR A 251 20.90 0.60 -38.76
CA TYR A 251 19.46 0.72 -38.93
C TYR A 251 18.76 0.69 -37.56
N SER A 252 17.53 1.20 -37.50
CA SER A 252 16.74 1.09 -36.27
C SER A 252 16.47 -0.39 -35.93
N HIS A 253 16.12 -0.68 -34.69
CA HIS A 253 15.85 -2.05 -34.27
C HIS A 253 14.69 -2.70 -35.05
N ILE A 254 13.67 -1.90 -35.39
CA ILE A 254 12.52 -2.37 -36.17
C ILE A 254 12.97 -2.68 -37.61
N ASP A 255 13.74 -1.77 -38.20
CA ASP A 255 14.26 -1.92 -39.56
C ASP A 255 15.21 -3.12 -39.67
N CYS A 256 16.12 -3.31 -38.70
CA CYS A 256 17.01 -4.48 -38.67
C CYS A 256 16.23 -5.80 -38.69
N ARG A 257 15.10 -5.87 -37.95
CA ARG A 257 14.28 -7.08 -37.90
C ARG A 257 13.55 -7.33 -39.23
N ILE A 258 13.11 -6.27 -39.90
CA ILE A 258 12.47 -6.38 -41.22
C ILE A 258 13.50 -6.86 -42.26
N ILE A 259 14.69 -6.26 -42.26
CA ILE A 259 15.78 -6.63 -43.16
C ILE A 259 16.23 -8.08 -42.93
N GLU A 260 16.40 -8.48 -41.66
CA GLU A 260 16.81 -9.85 -41.32
C GLU A 260 15.74 -10.87 -41.72
N ALA A 261 14.46 -10.58 -41.47
CA ALA A 261 13.38 -11.49 -41.85
C ALA A 261 13.32 -11.73 -43.36
N ALA A 262 13.48 -10.67 -44.16
CA ALA A 262 13.52 -10.74 -45.62
C ALA A 262 14.77 -11.44 -46.16
N HIS A 263 15.92 -11.22 -45.51
CA HIS A 263 17.15 -11.90 -45.87
C HIS A 263 17.06 -13.41 -45.60
N VAL A 264 16.44 -13.81 -44.48
CA VAL A 264 16.25 -15.23 -44.11
C VAL A 264 15.16 -15.90 -44.96
N SER A 265 14.13 -15.17 -45.39
CA SER A 265 13.12 -15.69 -46.33
C SER A 265 13.65 -15.87 -47.75
N GLY A 266 14.83 -15.33 -48.06
CA GLY A 266 15.45 -15.41 -49.38
C GLY A 266 14.84 -14.44 -50.39
N GLU A 267 14.32 -13.30 -49.92
CA GLU A 267 13.86 -12.22 -50.79
C GLU A 267 15.06 -11.53 -51.49
N ASP A 268 14.90 -11.17 -52.75
CA ASP A 268 15.93 -10.47 -53.53
C ASP A 268 16.03 -8.98 -53.15
N GLU A 269 14.89 -8.35 -52.84
CA GLU A 269 14.79 -6.94 -52.49
C GLU A 269 13.62 -6.65 -51.52
N ILE A 270 13.73 -5.60 -50.72
CA ILE A 270 12.63 -5.07 -49.89
C ILE A 270 12.55 -3.55 -49.95
N SER A 271 11.34 -3.00 -49.76
CA SER A 271 11.15 -1.55 -49.59
C SER A 271 11.01 -1.21 -48.10
N LEU A 272 11.90 -0.36 -47.61
CA LEU A 272 12.01 0.09 -46.22
C LEU A 272 11.75 1.59 -46.12
N SER A 273 10.72 1.97 -45.35
CA SER A 273 10.46 3.38 -45.03
C SER A 273 11.10 3.75 -43.70
N THR A 274 12.16 4.56 -43.72
CA THR A 274 12.85 5.01 -42.52
C THR A 274 13.09 6.52 -42.56
N LEU A 275 12.86 7.20 -41.43
CA LEU A 275 13.01 8.66 -41.29
C LEU A 275 12.29 9.50 -42.38
N GLY A 276 11.13 9.02 -42.86
CA GLY A 276 10.30 9.73 -43.83
C GLY A 276 10.78 9.64 -45.28
N ARG A 277 11.69 8.70 -45.59
CA ARG A 277 12.13 8.38 -46.94
C ARG A 277 12.01 6.89 -47.18
N VAL A 278 11.78 6.52 -48.43
CA VAL A 278 11.68 5.12 -48.83
C VAL A 278 13.00 4.67 -49.48
N TYR A 279 13.50 3.53 -49.05
CA TYR A 279 14.72 2.92 -49.56
C TYR A 279 14.42 1.49 -50.00
N THR A 280 14.87 1.13 -51.19
CA THR A 280 14.92 -0.26 -51.65
C THR A 280 16.22 -0.87 -51.16
N ILE A 281 16.14 -1.97 -50.42
CA ILE A 281 17.29 -2.75 -49.96
C ILE A 281 17.41 -3.94 -50.89
N ASP A 282 18.48 -3.95 -51.69
CA ASP A 282 18.83 -5.02 -52.62
C ASP A 282 19.86 -5.94 -51.95
N PHE A 283 19.48 -7.20 -51.73
CA PHE A 283 20.31 -8.21 -51.09
C PHE A 283 21.34 -8.82 -52.05
N ASN A 284 21.11 -8.75 -53.37
CA ASN A 284 22.04 -9.26 -54.38
C ASN A 284 23.28 -8.37 -54.51
N SER A 285 23.07 -7.05 -54.51
CA SER A 285 24.18 -6.07 -54.53
C SER A 285 24.66 -5.64 -53.15
N MET A 286 23.91 -5.99 -52.09
CA MET A 286 24.11 -5.53 -50.71
C MET A 286 24.15 -4.00 -50.62
N GLN A 287 23.11 -3.35 -51.16
CA GLN A 287 22.96 -1.90 -51.19
C GLN A 287 21.57 -1.46 -50.78
N GLN A 288 21.49 -0.30 -50.12
CA GLN A 288 20.25 0.47 -50.02
C GLN A 288 20.23 1.52 -51.13
N ILE A 289 19.08 1.69 -51.76
CA ILE A 289 18.86 2.63 -52.86
C ILE A 289 17.71 3.53 -52.43
N ASN A 290 17.96 4.83 -52.36
CA ASN A 290 16.89 5.77 -52.06
C ASN A 290 15.94 5.89 -53.27
N GLU A 291 14.64 5.66 -53.08
CA GLU A 291 13.66 5.67 -54.18
C GLU A 291 13.44 7.08 -54.77
N ASP A 292 13.64 8.14 -53.98
CA ASP A 292 13.47 9.52 -54.43
C ASP A 292 14.70 10.07 -55.17
N THR A 293 15.91 9.68 -54.74
CA THR A 293 17.17 10.26 -55.24
C THR A 293 18.02 9.28 -56.05
N GLY A 294 17.65 8.00 -56.12
CA GLY A 294 18.41 6.93 -56.77
C GLY A 294 19.80 6.68 -56.16
N THR A 295 20.08 7.24 -54.98
CA THR A 295 21.41 7.16 -54.36
C THR A 295 21.60 5.80 -53.72
N ALA A 296 22.58 5.04 -54.21
CA ALA A 296 22.92 3.71 -53.70
C ALA A 296 24.04 3.79 -52.64
N ARG A 297 23.86 3.10 -51.52
CA ARG A 297 24.83 3.01 -50.41
C ARG A 297 24.98 1.56 -49.95
N PRO A 298 26.19 1.08 -49.65
CA PRO A 298 26.38 -0.32 -49.29
C PRO A 298 25.85 -0.61 -47.88
N ILE A 299 25.37 -1.83 -47.68
CA ILE A 299 24.88 -2.35 -46.41
C ILE A 299 25.70 -3.55 -45.95
N GLN A 300 25.69 -3.84 -44.65
CA GLN A 300 26.37 -4.99 -44.08
C GLN A 300 25.55 -5.58 -42.93
N ARG A 301 25.46 -6.92 -42.94
CA ARG A 301 25.01 -7.72 -41.81
C ARG A 301 26.17 -7.99 -40.86
N LYS A 302 26.07 -7.55 -39.60
CA LYS A 302 27.00 -7.94 -38.54
C LYS A 302 26.35 -8.96 -37.61
N PRO A 303 26.76 -10.23 -37.66
CA PRO A 303 26.28 -11.22 -36.69
C PRO A 303 26.82 -10.85 -35.29
N ASN A 304 25.96 -10.98 -34.27
CA ASN A 304 26.38 -10.79 -32.89
C ASN A 304 27.21 -12.01 -32.45
N PRO A 305 28.47 -11.87 -32.00
CA PRO A 305 29.36 -13.00 -31.69
C PRO A 305 28.98 -13.81 -30.42
N LEU A 306 27.78 -13.62 -29.88
CA LEU A 306 27.28 -14.31 -28.68
C LEU A 306 26.00 -15.14 -28.96
N ALA A 307 25.78 -15.53 -30.22
CA ALA A 307 24.78 -16.54 -30.59
C ALA A 307 25.30 -17.96 -30.35
#